data_AF-A0A2W4V4K9-F1
#
_entry.id   AF-A0A2W4V4K9-F1
#
_cell.length_a   1.000
_cell.length_b   1.000
_cell.length_c   1.000
_cell.angle_alpha   90.00
_cell.angle_beta   90.00
_cell.angle_gamma   90.00
#
_symmetry.space_group_name_H-M   'P 1'
#
loop_
_entity.id
_entity.type
_entity.pdbx_description
1 polymer ?
#
loop_
_entity_poly.entity_id
_entity_poly.type
_entity_poly.pdbx_seq_one_letter_code
_entity_poly.pdbx_strand_id
1 'polypeptide(L)'
;MSISIVGVVAALLLSQQVTVMENRSVSSPRTAARAADDSATRVCRTERVTGSNFSRRVCRTAATDVRERQESQDRLRRLQGSRLPDGS
;
A
#
# COMPACT_ATOMS: atom_id res chain seq x y z
N MET A 1 11.63 45.69 -31.71
CA MET A 1 11.26 44.25 -31.73
C MET A 1 10.36 43.98 -30.54
N SER A 2 9.04 44.02 -30.75
CA SER A 2 8.04 43.89 -29.68
C SER A 2 7.63 42.42 -29.59
N ILE A 3 8.07 41.71 -28.55
CA ILE A 3 7.70 40.31 -28.32
C ILE A 3 6.26 40.29 -27.82
N SER A 4 5.36 39.67 -28.58
CA SER A 4 3.93 39.62 -28.26
C SER A 4 3.69 38.65 -27.10
N ILE A 5 3.45 39.21 -25.91
CA ILE A 5 3.27 38.47 -24.64
C ILE A 5 2.13 37.44 -24.75
N VAL A 6 1.11 37.74 -25.55
CA VAL A 6 -0.04 36.86 -25.82
C VAL A 6 0.40 35.54 -26.46
N GLY A 7 1.38 35.58 -27.38
CA GLY A 7 1.89 34.37 -28.04
C GLY A 7 2.73 33.49 -27.11
N VAL A 8 3.48 34.11 -26.19
CA VAL A 8 4.31 33.41 -25.21
C VAL A 8 3.44 32.67 -24.18
N VAL A 9 2.39 33.32 -23.68
CA VAL A 9 1.46 32.71 -22.72
C VAL A 9 0.69 31.55 -23.35
N ALA A 10 0.27 31.67 -24.61
CA ALA A 10 -0.39 30.58 -25.33
C ALA A 10 0.54 29.36 -25.50
N ALA A 11 1.82 29.57 -25.85
CA ALA A 11 2.78 28.48 -25.99
C ALA A 11 3.07 27.75 -24.67
N LEU A 12 3.13 28.48 -23.55
CA LEU A 12 3.31 27.91 -22.21
C LEU A 12 2.11 27.03 -21.79
N LEU A 13 0.89 27.40 -22.17
CA LEU A 13 -0.32 26.64 -21.82
C LEU A 13 -0.43 25.30 -22.58
N LEU A 14 0.15 25.18 -23.78
CA LEU A 14 0.12 23.93 -24.56
C LEU A 14 1.12 22.86 -24.07
N SER A 15 2.07 23.21 -23.19
CA SER A 15 3.18 22.33 -22.82
C SER A 15 2.94 21.49 -21.56
N GLN A 16 1.76 21.59 -20.92
CA GLN A 16 1.44 20.88 -19.66
C GLN A 16 0.76 19.51 -19.84
N GLN A 17 0.95 18.84 -20.97
CA GLN A 17 0.40 17.50 -21.19
C GLN A 17 1.27 16.45 -20.47
N VAL A 18 1.09 16.30 -19.15
CA VAL A 18 1.68 15.19 -18.38
C VAL A 18 1.00 13.90 -18.82
N THR A 19 1.70 13.11 -19.63
CA THR A 19 1.29 11.76 -19.99
C THR A 19 1.47 10.86 -18.78
N VAL A 20 0.37 10.61 -18.06
CA VAL A 20 0.30 9.55 -17.07
C VAL A 20 0.46 8.23 -17.82
N MET A 21 1.64 7.62 -17.70
CA MET A 21 1.82 6.23 -18.13
C MET A 21 0.91 5.36 -17.28
N GLU A 22 -0.18 4.89 -17.88
CA GLU A 22 -0.99 3.82 -17.32
C GLU A 22 -0.10 2.58 -17.21
N ASN A 23 0.30 2.27 -15.97
CA ASN A 23 1.07 1.10 -15.61
C ASN A 23 0.24 -0.15 -15.94
N ARG A 24 0.40 -0.68 -17.16
CA ARG A 24 -0.20 -1.95 -17.58
C ARG A 24 0.22 -3.00 -16.58
N SER A 25 -0.71 -3.32 -15.70
CA SER A 25 -0.62 -4.38 -14.73
C SER A 25 -0.51 -5.68 -15.51
N VAL A 26 0.71 -6.19 -15.68
CA VAL A 26 0.96 -7.52 -16.23
C VAL A 26 0.22 -8.50 -15.33
N SER A 27 -0.87 -9.07 -15.86
CA SER A 27 -1.60 -10.17 -15.25
C SER A 27 -0.65 -11.36 -15.12
N SER A 28 -0.05 -11.51 -13.94
CA SER A 28 0.67 -12.73 -13.54
C SER A 28 -0.29 -13.93 -13.63
N PRO A 29 0.16 -15.12 -14.09
CA PRO A 29 -0.71 -16.28 -14.29
C PRO A 29 -1.27 -16.73 -12.94
N ARG A 30 -2.48 -16.28 -12.67
CA ARG A 30 -3.25 -16.61 -11.47
C ARG A 30 -3.69 -18.06 -11.59
N THR A 31 -2.97 -18.96 -10.95
CA THR A 31 -3.58 -20.16 -10.38
C THR A 31 -4.76 -19.65 -9.55
N ALA A 32 -5.97 -19.99 -9.99
CA ALA A 32 -7.22 -19.62 -9.37
C ALA A 32 -7.33 -20.32 -7.99
N ALA A 33 -6.64 -19.78 -6.99
CA ALA A 33 -7.07 -19.96 -5.61
C ALA A 33 -8.41 -19.21 -5.50
N ARG A 34 -9.48 -19.99 -5.60
CA ARG A 34 -10.87 -19.57 -5.51
C ARG A 34 -11.02 -18.56 -4.37
N ALA A 35 -11.48 -17.36 -4.74
CA ALA A 35 -12.03 -16.41 -3.80
C ALA A 35 -13.31 -17.04 -3.24
N ALA A 36 -13.19 -17.78 -2.15
CA ALA A 36 -14.31 -18.09 -1.28
C ALA A 36 -14.41 -17.00 -0.22
N ASP A 37 -15.64 -16.62 0.13
CA ASP A 37 -16.08 -15.52 1.01
C ASP A 37 -16.04 -14.12 0.40
N ASP A 38 -17.03 -13.79 -0.43
CA ASP A 38 -17.32 -12.43 -0.92
C ASP A 38 -18.07 -11.55 0.09
N SER A 39 -18.21 -11.96 1.36
CA SER A 39 -18.97 -11.22 2.38
C SER A 39 -18.13 -10.39 3.35
N ALA A 40 -16.80 -10.57 3.38
CA ALA A 40 -15.90 -9.82 4.26
C ALA A 40 -15.10 -8.77 3.50
N THR A 41 -15.19 -7.50 3.91
CA THR A 41 -14.31 -6.44 3.38
C THR A 41 -12.85 -6.81 3.64
N ARG A 42 -12.11 -7.14 2.56
CA ARG A 42 -10.69 -7.48 2.60
C ARG A 42 -9.84 -6.26 2.24
N VAL A 43 -8.88 -5.94 3.10
CA VAL A 43 -7.86 -4.93 2.81
C VAL A 43 -6.62 -5.63 2.27
N CYS A 44 -6.27 -5.33 1.01
CA CYS A 44 -5.10 -5.90 0.36
C CYS A 44 -3.96 -4.86 0.29
N ARG A 45 -2.78 -5.23 0.78
CA ARG A 45 -1.55 -4.44 0.68
C ARG A 45 -0.50 -5.18 -0.15
N THR A 46 0.24 -4.45 -0.96
CA THR A 46 1.40 -4.99 -1.68
C THR A 46 2.64 -4.76 -0.83
N GLU A 47 3.27 -5.83 -0.36
CA GLU A 47 4.46 -5.77 0.49
C GLU A 47 5.66 -6.40 -0.24
N ARG A 48 6.86 -5.85 0.00
CA ARG A 48 8.10 -6.40 -0.55
C ARG A 48 8.49 -7.63 0.25
N VAL A 49 8.86 -8.71 -0.44
CA VAL A 49 9.35 -9.91 0.24
C VAL A 49 10.76 -9.64 0.75
N THR A 50 11.02 -9.93 2.03
CA THR A 50 12.33 -9.71 2.65
C THR A 50 13.42 -10.43 1.86
N GLY A 51 14.49 -9.71 1.49
CA GLY A 51 15.59 -10.26 0.69
C GLY A 51 15.30 -10.46 -0.79
N SER A 52 14.17 -9.96 -1.30
CA SER A 52 13.79 -10.10 -2.71
C SER A 52 13.29 -8.78 -3.31
N ASN A 53 13.51 -8.61 -4.61
CA ASN A 53 12.93 -7.49 -5.37
C ASN A 53 11.45 -7.73 -5.72
N PHE A 54 10.93 -8.95 -5.50
CA PHE A 54 9.55 -9.29 -5.78
C PHE A 54 8.60 -8.78 -4.69
N SER A 55 7.46 -8.26 -5.13
CA SER A 55 6.36 -7.86 -4.26
C SER A 55 5.28 -8.94 -4.22
N ARG A 56 4.66 -9.11 -3.05
CA ARG A 56 3.55 -10.02 -2.84
C ARG A 56 2.33 -9.24 -2.35
N ARG A 57 1.16 -9.54 -2.91
CA ARG A 57 -0.10 -9.01 -2.40
C ARG A 57 -0.55 -9.84 -1.20
N VAL A 58 -0.71 -9.19 -0.05
CA VAL A 58 -1.20 -9.77 1.20
C VAL A 58 -2.57 -9.16 1.47
N CYS A 59 -3.60 -9.99 1.54
CA CYS A 59 -4.97 -9.57 1.84
C CYS A 59 -5.33 -10.01 3.26
N ARG A 60 -5.80 -9.07 4.08
CA ARG A 60 -6.25 -9.33 5.45
C ARG A 60 -7.72 -8.90 5.59
N THR A 61 -8.45 -9.60 6.45
CA THR A 61 -9.81 -9.21 6.85
C THR A 61 -9.75 -8.40 8.15
N ALA A 62 -10.68 -7.48 8.36
CA ALA A 62 -10.75 -6.68 9.59
C ALA A 62 -10.80 -7.54 10.87
N ALA A 63 -11.50 -8.67 10.83
CA ALA A 63 -11.55 -9.61 11.95
C ALA A 63 -10.20 -10.28 12.26
N THR A 64 -9.37 -10.52 11.24
CA THR A 64 -8.02 -11.09 11.42
C THR A 64 -7.08 -10.07 12.06
N ASP A 65 -7.23 -8.78 11.70
CA ASP A 65 -6.39 -7.69 12.20
C ASP A 65 -6.55 -7.47 13.71
N VAL A 66 -7.79 -7.53 14.23
CA VAL A 66 -8.06 -7.40 15.67
C VAL A 66 -7.39 -8.52 16.46
N ARG A 67 -7.48 -9.77 15.99
CA ARG A 67 -6.87 -10.92 16.66
C ARG A 67 -5.34 -10.85 16.61
N GLU A 68 -4.76 -10.53 15.46
CA GLU A 68 -3.30 -10.38 15.29
C GLU A 68 -2.76 -9.25 16.18
N ARG A 69 -3.53 -8.17 16.34
CA ARG A 69 -3.20 -7.06 17.25
C ARG A 69 -3.20 -7.51 18.72
N GLN A 70 -4.21 -8.27 19.16
CA GLN A 70 -4.26 -8.80 20.52
C GLN A 70 -3.08 -9.75 20.80
N GLU A 71 -2.80 -10.68 19.88
CA GLU A 71 -1.68 -11.62 20.00
C GLU A 71 -0.33 -10.88 20.05
N SER A 72 -0.17 -9.85 19.22
CA SER A 72 1.02 -9.00 19.21
C SER A 72 1.17 -8.23 20.53
N GLN A 73 0.09 -7.69 21.08
CA GLN A 73 0.10 -7.01 22.37
C GLN A 73 0.47 -7.97 23.52
N ASP A 74 -0.10 -9.17 23.55
CA ASP A 74 0.20 -10.16 24.58
C ASP A 74 1.65 -10.67 24.47
N ARG A 75 2.15 -10.85 23.24
CA ARG A 75 3.56 -11.17 23.01
C ARG A 75 4.48 -10.05 23.49
N LEU A 76 4.15 -8.80 23.20
CA LEU A 76 4.91 -7.64 23.66
C LEU A 76 4.88 -7.53 25.19
N ARG A 77 3.74 -7.75 25.84
CA ARG A 77 3.62 -7.77 27.31
C ARG A 77 4.51 -8.84 27.93
N ARG A 78 4.55 -10.05 27.36
CA ARG A 78 5.44 -11.14 27.83
C ARG A 78 6.92 -10.77 27.68
N LEU A 79 7.30 -10.13 26.58
CA LEU A 79 8.68 -9.68 26.34
C LEU A 79 9.07 -8.48 27.21
N GLN A 80 8.12 -7.62 27.55
CA GLN A 80 8.32 -6.41 28.38
C GLN A 80 8.09 -6.67 29.87
N GLY A 81 7.59 -7.84 30.26
CA GLY A 81 7.34 -8.23 31.66
C GLY A 81 8.59 -8.25 32.56
N SER A 82 9.80 -8.05 32.00
CA SER A 82 11.03 -7.81 32.75
C SER A 82 11.44 -6.33 32.88
N ARG A 83 10.65 -5.40 32.31
CA ARG A 83 10.92 -3.95 32.26
C ARG A 83 9.68 -3.09 32.52
N LEU A 84 8.63 -3.60 33.18
CA LEU A 84 7.67 -2.70 33.81
C LEU A 84 8.32 -2.20 35.11
N PRO A 85 8.69 -0.91 35.24
CA PRO A 85 9.03 -0.38 36.54
C PRO A 85 7.77 -0.48 37.41
N ASP A 86 7.89 -1.10 38.58
CA ASP A 86 6.90 -1.03 39.64
C ASP A 86 6.82 0.42 40.10
N GLY A 87 6.00 1.21 39.42
CA GLY A 87 5.69 2.58 39.79
C GLY A 87 4.74 2.56 40.98
N SER A 88 5.32 2.84 42.14
CA SER A 88 4.70 3.27 43.41
C SER A 88 3.51 4.21 43.26
#